data_AF-A0A1T5LLV6-F1
#
_entry.id   AF-A0A1T5LLV6-F1
#
_cell.length_a   1.000
_cell.length_b   1.000
_cell.length_c   1.000
_cell.angle_alpha   90.00
_cell.angle_beta   90.00
_cell.angle_gamma   90.00
#
_symmetry.space_group_name_H-M   'P 1'
#
loop_
_entity.id
_entity.type
_entity.pdbx_description
1 polymer ?
#
loop_
_entity_poly.entity_id
_entity_poly.type
_entity_poly.pdbx_seq_one_letter_code
_entity_poly.pdbx_strand_id
1 'polypeptide(L)'
;MKQLENILKRDFNANNINEKWLTDVTEFKYGDGKKAYLNAILDIGDKSIISYVIGKSNNNALVFETFWNCIQVVMKMLQQRMITLQWESQI
;
A
#
# COMPACT_ATOMS: atom_id res chain seq x y z
N MET A 1 14.89 -23.80 -4.98
CA MET A 1 14.14 -22.54 -4.75
C MET A 1 13.41 -22.21 -6.04
N LYS A 2 12.09 -21.99 -5.99
CA LYS A 2 11.29 -21.65 -7.18
C LYS A 2 11.43 -20.15 -7.42
N GLN A 3 12.00 -19.75 -8.57
CA GLN A 3 12.10 -18.34 -8.93
C GLN A 3 10.73 -17.86 -9.42
N LEU A 4 10.19 -16.84 -8.76
CA LEU A 4 8.95 -16.19 -9.19
C LEU A 4 9.26 -15.30 -10.41
N GLU A 5 8.31 -15.22 -11.33
CA GLU A 5 8.42 -14.34 -12.48
C GLU A 5 8.44 -12.87 -12.03
N ASN A 6 9.42 -12.10 -12.50
CA ASN A 6 9.45 -10.65 -12.29
C ASN A 6 8.45 -9.99 -13.25
N ILE A 7 7.18 -9.97 -12.86
CA ILE A 7 6.07 -9.41 -13.64
C ILE A 7 6.27 -7.90 -13.86
N LEU A 8 6.81 -7.19 -12.85
CA LEU A 8 6.96 -5.73 -12.90
C LEU A 8 8.03 -5.29 -13.91
N LYS A 9 9.09 -6.08 -14.13
CA LYS A 9 10.21 -5.77 -15.05
C LYS A 9 10.79 -4.35 -14.89
N ARG A 10 10.77 -3.79 -13.66
CA ARG A 10 11.15 -2.40 -13.34
C ARG A 10 10.34 -1.32 -14.07
N ASP A 11 9.16 -1.66 -14.59
CA ASP A 11 8.23 -0.68 -15.13
C ASP A 11 7.41 -0.05 -13.99
N PHE A 12 7.89 1.11 -13.54
CA PHE A 12 7.29 1.91 -12.46
C PHE A 12 6.32 2.99 -12.97
N ASN A 13 5.74 2.80 -14.16
CA ASN A 13 4.67 3.66 -14.68
C ASN A 13 3.29 3.02 -14.46
N ALA A 14 2.29 3.85 -14.18
CA ALA A 14 0.89 3.45 -14.08
C ALA A 14 0.04 4.56 -14.71
N ASN A 15 -0.99 4.18 -15.46
CA ASN A 15 -1.89 5.10 -16.14
C ASN A 15 -3.11 5.44 -15.28
N ASN A 16 -3.45 4.57 -14.34
CA ASN A 16 -4.59 4.73 -13.44
C ASN A 16 -4.19 4.43 -11.99
N ILE A 17 -4.99 4.93 -11.05
CA ILE A 17 -4.91 4.54 -9.64
C ILE A 17 -5.16 3.04 -9.48
N ASN A 18 -4.50 2.43 -8.50
CA ASN A 18 -4.60 1.02 -8.13
C ASN A 18 -4.10 0.01 -9.18
N GLU A 19 -3.34 0.43 -10.19
CA GLU A 19 -2.71 -0.51 -11.14
C GLU A 19 -1.44 -1.16 -10.58
N LYS A 20 -0.63 -0.38 -9.86
CA LYS A 20 0.65 -0.82 -9.29
C LYS A 20 0.88 -0.11 -7.97
N TRP A 21 1.22 -0.89 -6.95
CA TRP A 21 1.59 -0.37 -5.63
C TRP A 21 3.05 -0.68 -5.34
N LEU A 22 3.71 0.25 -4.65
CA LEU A 22 5.05 0.06 -4.11
C LEU A 22 4.97 0.03 -2.60
N THR A 23 5.87 -0.73 -1.98
CA THR A 23 6.05 -0.68 -0.54
C THR A 23 7.53 -0.65 -0.22
N ASP A 24 7.87 0.07 0.85
CA ASP A 24 9.21 0.14 1.39
C ASP A 24 9.15 0.23 2.92
N VAL A 25 10.23 -0.21 3.60
CA VAL A 25 10.40 -0.05 5.04
C VAL A 25 11.55 0.91 5.31
N THR A 26 11.25 2.06 5.89
CA THR A 26 12.25 3.06 6.27
C THR A 26 12.57 2.97 7.76
N GLU A 27 13.85 2.85 8.11
CA GLU A 27 14.35 2.93 9.50
C GLU A 27 14.65 4.38 9.89
N PHE A 28 14.07 4.83 11.00
CA PHE A 28 14.38 6.08 11.67
C PHE A 28 15.10 5.80 12.98
N LYS A 29 16.24 6.45 13.19
CA LYS A 29 16.93 6.43 14.48
C LYS A 29 16.51 7.64 15.30
N TYR A 30 16.17 7.42 16.56
CA TYR A 30 15.92 8.48 17.53
C TYR A 30 16.69 8.19 18.82
N GLY A 31 16.73 9.16 19.75
CA GLY A 31 17.61 9.14 20.93
C GLY A 31 17.62 7.82 21.72
N ASP A 32 18.69 7.61 22.49
CA ASP A 32 18.93 6.42 23.32
C ASP A 32 19.07 5.10 22.52
N GLY A 33 19.59 5.16 21.29
CA GLY A 33 19.77 3.99 20.44
C GLY A 33 18.45 3.35 19.98
N LYS A 34 17.33 4.09 20.08
CA LYS A 34 16.01 3.61 19.70
C LYS A 34 15.79 3.76 18.20
N LYS A 35 14.92 2.90 17.68
CA LYS A 35 14.56 2.85 16.27
C LYS A 35 13.05 2.80 16.08
N ALA A 36 12.58 3.44 15.02
CA ALA A 36 11.23 3.32 14.51
C ALA A 36 11.31 2.87 13.05
N TYR A 37 10.32 2.09 12.63
CA TYR A 37 10.24 1.56 11.28
C TYR A 37 8.90 1.96 10.69
N LEU A 38 8.91 2.71 9.61
CA LEU A 38 7.72 3.05 8.82
C LEU A 38 7.65 2.07 7.67
N ASN A 39 6.57 1.30 7.59
CA ASN A 39 6.19 0.66 6.34
C ASN A 39 5.05 1.46 5.72
N ALA A 40 5.15 1.76 4.43
CA ALA A 40 4.13 2.47 3.68
C ALA A 40 3.84 1.78 2.36
N ILE A 41 2.60 1.89 1.89
CA ILE A 41 2.16 1.46 0.56
C ILE A 41 1.77 2.70 -0.25
N LEU A 42 2.46 2.90 -1.36
CA LEU A 42 2.30 4.01 -2.29
C LEU A 42 1.58 3.53 -3.55
N ASP A 43 0.58 4.28 -3.99
CA ASP A 43 0.02 4.12 -5.33
C ASP A 43 0.90 4.83 -6.37
N ILE A 44 1.34 4.11 -7.40
CA ILE A 44 2.16 4.72 -8.46
C ILE A 44 1.35 5.70 -9.30
N GLY A 45 0.05 5.44 -9.50
CA GLY A 45 -0.80 6.19 -10.42
C GLY A 45 -0.96 7.65 -10.03
N ASP A 46 -1.21 7.93 -8.75
CA ASP A 46 -1.43 9.28 -8.24
C ASP A 46 -0.44 9.73 -7.14
N LYS A 47 0.51 8.86 -6.77
CA LYS A 47 1.51 9.10 -5.72
C LYS A 47 0.91 9.25 -4.31
N SER A 48 -0.31 8.78 -4.08
CA SER A 48 -0.93 8.76 -2.76
C SER A 48 -0.38 7.63 -1.88
N ILE A 49 -0.33 7.87 -0.56
CA ILE A 49 -0.08 6.81 0.43
C ILE A 49 -1.41 6.18 0.78
N ILE A 50 -1.61 4.91 0.42
CA ILE A 50 -2.85 4.18 0.69
C ILE A 50 -2.89 3.75 2.16
N SER A 51 -1.76 3.29 2.69
CA SER A 51 -1.65 2.86 4.08
C SER A 51 -0.22 2.96 4.59
N TYR A 52 -0.07 3.11 5.90
CA TYR A 52 1.21 3.05 6.58
C TYR A 52 1.04 2.52 8.01
N VAL A 53 2.09 1.92 8.54
CA VAL A 53 2.21 1.53 9.96
C VAL A 53 3.61 1.89 10.45
N ILE A 54 3.70 2.34 11.71
CA ILE A 54 4.96 2.59 12.40
C ILE A 54 5.14 1.56 13.51
N GLY A 55 6.26 0.84 13.47
CA GLY A 55 6.64 -0.16 14.47
C GLY A 55 7.98 0.16 15.15
N LYS A 56 8.30 -0.60 16.20
CA LYS A 56 9.60 -0.54 16.89
C LYS A 56 10.63 -1.52 16.34
N SER A 57 10.22 -2.43 15.46
CA SER A 57 11.06 -3.48 14.89
C SER A 57 10.74 -3.70 13.41
N ASN A 58 11.75 -3.96 12.58
CA ASN A 58 11.57 -4.40 11.21
C ASN A 58 11.23 -5.88 11.19
N ASN A 59 9.94 -6.21 11.07
CA ASN A 59 9.46 -7.59 11.04
C ASN A 59 8.27 -7.76 10.09
N ASN A 60 7.92 -9.00 9.80
CA ASN A 60 6.82 -9.33 8.91
C ASN A 60 5.46 -8.85 9.44
N ALA A 61 5.28 -8.76 10.77
CA ALA A 61 4.03 -8.29 11.35
C ALA A 61 3.73 -6.85 10.93
N LEU A 62 4.73 -5.96 10.96
CA LEU A 62 4.62 -4.57 10.49
C LEU A 62 4.19 -4.50 9.01
N VAL A 63 4.82 -5.32 8.16
CA VAL A 63 4.55 -5.35 6.72
C VAL A 63 3.14 -5.88 6.43
N PHE A 64 2.75 -6.99 7.06
CA PHE A 64 1.43 -7.58 6.86
C PHE A 64 0.31 -6.70 7.41
N GLU A 65 0.53 -6.02 8.54
CA GLU A 65 -0.45 -5.07 9.07
C GLU A 65 -0.70 -3.92 8.08
N THR A 66 0.38 -3.33 7.54
CA THR A 66 0.28 -2.28 6.51
C THR A 66 -0.45 -2.78 5.27
N PHE A 67 -0.11 -3.98 4.80
CA PHE A 67 -0.75 -4.60 3.65
C PHE A 67 -2.24 -4.84 3.87
N TRP A 68 -2.63 -5.44 5.00
CA TRP A 68 -4.04 -5.69 5.28
C TRP A 68 -4.83 -4.40 5.44
N ASN A 69 -4.27 -3.39 6.11
CA ASN A 69 -4.89 -2.06 6.19
C ASN A 69 -5.11 -1.46 4.80
N CYS A 70 -4.11 -1.55 3.91
CA CYS A 70 -4.23 -1.12 2.52
C CYS A 70 -5.37 -1.83 1.78
N ILE A 71 -5.44 -3.16 1.86
CA ILE A 71 -6.51 -3.93 1.23
C ILE A 71 -7.88 -3.51 1.76
N GLN A 72 -8.04 -3.30 3.06
CA GLN A 72 -9.30 -2.83 3.65
C GLN A 72 -9.72 -1.45 3.13
N VAL A 73 -8.77 -0.52 3.00
CA VAL A 73 -9.03 0.83 2.45
C VAL A 73 -9.53 0.72 1.01
N VAL A 74 -8.81 0.00 0.15
CA VAL A 74 -9.16 -0.15 -1.27
C VAL A 74 -10.49 -0.87 -1.44
N MET A 75 -10.76 -1.93 -0.65
CA MET A 75 -12.04 -2.64 -0.69
C MET A 75 -13.22 -1.72 -0.31
N LYS A 76 -13.08 -0.89 0.72
CA LYS A 76 -14.10 0.09 1.11
C LYS A 76 -14.35 1.12 0.01
N MET A 77 -13.29 1.62 -0.62
CA MET A 77 -13.40 2.55 -1.74
C MET A 77 -14.13 1.94 -2.94
N LEU A 78 -13.78 0.71 -3.32
CA LEU A 78 -14.45 -0.02 -4.40
C LEU A 78 -15.93 -0.27 -4.08
N GLN A 79 -16.24 -0.65 -2.84
CA GLN A 79 -17.63 -0.83 -2.41
C GLN A 79 -18.44 0.47 -2.53
N GLN A 80 -17.87 1.59 -2.08
CA GLN A 80 -18.54 2.88 -2.19
C GLN A 80 -18.72 3.31 -3.66
N ARG A 81 -17.71 3.10 -4.51
CA ARG A 81 -17.79 3.40 -5.94
C ARG A 81 -18.86 2.58 -6.66
N MET A 82 -18.97 1.27 -6.35
CA MET A 82 -20.03 0.42 -6.91
C MET A 82 -21.42 0.96 -6.55
N ILE A 83 -21.61 1.37 -5.29
CA ILE A 83 -22.88 1.95 -4.83
C ILE A 83 -23.17 3.26 -5.58
N THR A 84 -22.20 4.16 -5.72
CA THR A 84 -22.38 5.43 -6.44
C THR A 84 -22.77 5.21 -7.91
N LEU A 85 -22.09 4.30 -8.61
CA LEU A 85 -22.41 3.96 -10.01
C LEU A 85 -23.82 3.38 -10.16
N GLN A 86 -24.27 2.59 -9.19
CA GLN A 86 -25.64 2.06 -9.17
C GLN A 86 -26.68 3.20 -9.04
N TRP A 87 -26.44 4.19 -8.19
CA TRP A 87 -27.31 5.36 -8.06
C TRP A 87 -27.34 6.23 -9.34
N GLU A 88 -26.19 6.48 -9.96
CA GLU A 88 -26.10 7.28 -11.19
C GLU A 88 -26.87 6.64 -12.35
N SER A 89 -26.96 5.31 -12.41
CA SER A 89 -27.77 4.61 -13.41
C SER A 89 -29.29 4.69 -13.21
N GLN A 90 -29.75 5.20 -12.05
CA GLN A 90 -31.17 5.34 -11.71
C GLN A 90 -31.70 6.77 -11.91
N ILE A 91 -30.84 7.71 -12.27
CA ILE A 91 -31.15 9.12 -12.54
C ILE A 91 -31.14 9.34 -14.05
#